data_AF-A0A2H5Q6E8-F1
#
_entry.id   AF-A0A2H5Q6E8-F1
#
_cell.length_a   1.000
_cell.length_b   1.000
_cell.length_c   1.000
_cell.angle_alpha   90.00
_cell.angle_beta   90.00
_cell.angle_gamma   90.00
#
_symmetry.space_group_name_H-M   'P 1'
#
loop_
_entity.id
_entity.type
_entity.pdbx_description
1 polymer ?
#
loop_
_entity_poly.entity_id
_entity_poly.type
_entity_poly.pdbx_seq_one_letter_code
_entity_poly.pdbx_strand_id
1 'polypeptide(L)'
;MELAARLREIVLVKRQLGEVPSHSELIQYERRFSELYAHIQEKHRQTQKYYATYNALLEIKELMLKETSLLNSISSQFQDAIISTAGRMKLIDSMEKIAKGSQQKLEKVQVGLRAEQKTCDVIRERHAAAIAEQRRCHSLLKAFQEQCAKNERLRSQSSV
;
A
#
# COMPACT_ATOMS: atom_id res chain seq x y z
N MET A 1 -64.17 5.00 -22.06
CA MET A 1 -63.18 6.10 -21.91
C MET A 1 -62.40 5.98 -20.60
N GLU A 2 -63.07 5.72 -19.48
CA GLU A 2 -62.47 5.66 -18.14
C GLU A 2 -61.43 4.53 -17.94
N LEU A 3 -61.69 3.32 -18.44
CA LEU A 3 -60.74 2.20 -18.38
C LEU A 3 -59.40 2.51 -19.09
N ALA A 4 -59.45 3.23 -20.22
CA ALA A 4 -58.26 3.64 -20.96
C ALA A 4 -57.46 4.73 -20.21
N ALA A 5 -58.14 5.62 -19.47
CA ALA A 5 -57.47 6.58 -18.59
C ALA A 5 -56.76 5.88 -17.43
N ARG A 6 -57.42 4.93 -16.77
CA ARG A 6 -56.83 4.10 -15.69
C ARG A 6 -55.62 3.28 -16.16
N LEU A 7 -55.69 2.69 -17.36
CA LEU A 7 -54.55 1.98 -17.95
C LEU A 7 -53.34 2.90 -18.18
N ARG A 8 -53.57 4.14 -18.62
CA ARG A 8 -52.49 5.14 -18.79
C ARG A 8 -51.86 5.54 -17.45
N GLU A 9 -52.66 5.72 -16.39
CA GLU A 9 -52.16 5.97 -15.04
C GLU A 9 -51.30 4.80 -14.51
N ILE A 10 -51.77 3.56 -14.65
CA ILE A 10 -51.02 2.37 -14.21
C ILE A 10 -49.69 2.25 -14.94
N VAL A 11 -49.67 2.49 -16.25
CA VAL A 11 -48.43 2.47 -17.06
C VAL A 11 -47.48 3.57 -16.61
N LEU A 12 -47.98 4.78 -16.32
CA LEU A 12 -47.17 5.88 -15.80
C LEU A 12 -46.51 5.52 -14.46
N VAL A 13 -47.30 4.99 -13.52
CA VAL A 13 -46.80 4.59 -12.19
C VAL A 13 -45.79 3.45 -12.31
N LYS A 14 -46.03 2.44 -13.16
CA LYS A 14 -45.06 1.36 -13.42
C LYS A 14 -43.75 1.90 -13.99
N ARG A 15 -43.82 2.91 -14.86
CA ARG A 15 -42.63 3.54 -15.43
C ARG A 15 -41.84 4.30 -14.36
N GLN A 16 -42.52 5.07 -13.51
CA GLN A 16 -41.90 5.75 -12.36
C GLN A 16 -41.27 4.76 -11.37
N LEU A 17 -41.93 3.62 -11.12
CA LEU A 17 -41.38 2.57 -10.27
C LEU A 17 -40.11 1.95 -10.86
N GLY A 18 -40.06 1.81 -12.19
CA GLY A 18 -38.89 1.31 -12.91
C GLY A 18 -37.73 2.32 -13.00
N GLU A 19 -37.95 3.59 -12.64
CA GLU A 19 -36.86 4.57 -12.50
C GLU A 19 -36.15 4.49 -11.14
N VAL A 20 -36.73 3.78 -10.16
CA VAL A 20 -36.12 3.56 -8.85
C VAL A 20 -35.53 2.15 -8.80
N PRO A 21 -34.25 1.99 -8.40
CA PRO A 21 -33.65 0.67 -8.25
C PRO A 21 -34.45 -0.19 -7.26
N SER A 22 -34.76 -1.41 -7.68
CA SER A 22 -35.32 -2.45 -6.81
C SER A 22 -34.33 -2.85 -5.73
N HIS A 23 -34.85 -3.47 -4.66
CA HIS A 23 -34.01 -3.99 -3.57
C HIS A 23 -32.92 -4.95 -4.08
N SER A 24 -33.23 -5.78 -5.07
CA SER A 24 -32.25 -6.68 -5.71
C SER A 24 -31.18 -5.92 -6.49
N GLU A 25 -31.51 -4.83 -7.17
CA GLU A 25 -30.53 -3.99 -7.88
C GLU A 25 -29.62 -3.26 -6.91
N LEU A 26 -30.15 -2.76 -5.79
CA LEU A 26 -29.34 -2.15 -4.73
C LEU A 26 -28.30 -3.13 -4.16
N ILE A 27 -28.69 -4.38 -3.89
CA ILE A 27 -27.75 -5.43 -3.44
C ILE A 27 -26.68 -5.72 -4.49
N GLN A 28 -27.07 -5.76 -5.78
CA GLN A 28 -26.10 -5.96 -6.86
C GLN A 28 -25.11 -4.80 -6.96
N TYR A 29 -25.57 -3.55 -6.81
CA TYR A 29 -24.70 -2.38 -6.81
C TYR A 29 -23.75 -2.38 -5.62
N GLU A 30 -24.22 -2.66 -4.41
CA GLU A 30 -23.38 -2.76 -3.22
C GLU A 30 -22.24 -3.77 -3.41
N ARG A 31 -22.56 -4.95 -3.94
CA ARG A 31 -21.56 -5.97 -4.27
C ARG A 31 -20.57 -5.46 -5.33
N ARG A 32 -21.06 -4.85 -6.41
CA ARG A 32 -20.22 -4.36 -7.50
C ARG A 32 -19.32 -3.21 -7.06
N PHE A 33 -19.78 -2.33 -6.19
CA PHE A 33 -18.96 -1.28 -5.60
C PHE A 33 -17.87 -1.85 -4.70
N SER A 34 -18.18 -2.89 -3.92
CA SER A 34 -17.20 -3.58 -3.09
C SER A 34 -16.11 -4.25 -3.93
N GLU A 35 -16.49 -4.92 -5.03
CA GLU A 35 -15.57 -5.52 -5.99
C GLU A 35 -14.70 -4.47 -6.69
N LEU A 36 -15.31 -3.37 -7.16
CA LEU A 36 -14.58 -2.25 -7.76
C LEU A 36 -13.59 -1.62 -6.79
N TYR A 37 -14.00 -1.42 -5.53
CA TYR A 37 -13.12 -0.90 -4.49
C TYR A 37 -11.90 -1.80 -4.28
N ALA A 38 -12.10 -3.12 -4.20
CA ALA A 38 -11.00 -4.07 -4.10
C ALA A 38 -10.03 -4.00 -5.31
N HIS A 39 -10.57 -3.86 -6.53
CA HIS A 39 -9.74 -3.68 -7.73
C HIS A 39 -8.93 -2.37 -7.71
N ILE A 40 -9.55 -1.27 -7.29
CA ILE A 40 -8.86 0.03 -7.16
C ILE A 40 -7.73 -0.07 -6.13
N GLN A 41 -7.99 -0.68 -4.97
CA GLN A 41 -6.97 -0.88 -3.92
C GLN A 41 -5.80 -1.73 -4.42
N GLU A 42 -6.08 -2.83 -5.13
CA GLU A 42 -5.03 -3.67 -5.69
C GLU A 42 -4.20 -2.92 -6.74
N LYS A 43 -4.84 -2.16 -7.62
CA LYS A 43 -4.14 -1.33 -8.61
C LYS A 43 -3.28 -0.25 -7.96
N HIS A 44 -3.81 0.42 -6.93
CA HIS A 44 -3.05 1.40 -6.17
C HIS A 44 -1.79 0.79 -5.55
N ARG A 45 -1.92 -0.37 -4.91
CA ARG A 45 -0.79 -1.12 -4.34
C ARG A 45 0.22 -1.55 -5.41
N GLN A 46 -0.24 -2.00 -6.57
CA GLN A 46 0.64 -2.33 -7.71
C GLN A 46 1.43 -1.10 -8.16
N THR A 47 0.75 0.03 -8.38
CA THR A 47 1.37 1.29 -8.79
C THR A 47 2.42 1.76 -7.78
N GLN A 48 2.12 1.72 -6.48
CA GLN A 48 3.09 2.05 -5.43
C GLN A 48 4.34 1.16 -5.50
N LYS A 49 4.17 -0.15 -5.68
CA LYS A 49 5.30 -1.09 -5.85
C LYS A 49 6.15 -0.74 -7.06
N TYR A 50 5.53 -0.45 -8.20
CA TYR A 50 6.27 -0.05 -9.40
C TYR A 50 7.11 1.21 -9.17
N TYR A 51 6.54 2.24 -8.54
CA TYR A 51 7.29 3.46 -8.21
C TYR A 51 8.41 3.20 -7.20
N ALA A 52 8.18 2.38 -6.18
CA ALA A 52 9.21 2.02 -5.21
C ALA A 52 10.39 1.30 -5.89
N THR A 53 10.11 0.32 -6.74
CA THR A 53 11.15 -0.39 -7.51
C THR A 53 11.87 0.54 -8.48
N TYR A 54 11.14 1.39 -9.20
CA TYR A 54 11.73 2.37 -10.11
C TYR A 54 12.70 3.32 -9.40
N ASN A 55 12.27 3.89 -8.27
CA ASN A 55 13.09 4.81 -7.48
C ASN A 55 14.35 4.12 -6.94
N ALA A 56 14.23 2.88 -6.47
CA ALA A 56 15.39 2.10 -6.03
C ALA A 56 16.38 1.83 -7.17
N LEU A 57 15.89 1.46 -8.36
CA LEU A 57 16.74 1.26 -9.54
C LEU A 57 17.40 2.55 -10.01
N LEU A 58 16.70 3.68 -9.91
CA LEU A 58 17.26 4.99 -10.24
C LEU A 58 18.41 5.36 -9.29
N GLU A 59 18.23 5.15 -7.99
CA GLU A 59 19.27 5.40 -6.99
C GLU A 59 20.49 4.48 -7.20
N ILE A 60 20.27 3.19 -7.48
CA ILE A 60 21.34 2.24 -7.83
C ILE A 60 22.10 2.73 -9.06
N LYS A 61 21.40 3.12 -10.13
CA LYS A 61 22.02 3.64 -11.35
C LYS A 61 22.89 4.87 -11.04
N GLU A 62 22.41 5.81 -10.24
CA GLU A 62 23.19 6.98 -9.85
C GLU A 62 24.45 6.64 -9.06
N LEU A 63 24.36 5.66 -8.15
CA LEU A 63 25.51 5.16 -7.40
C LEU A 63 26.54 4.49 -8.33
N MET A 64 26.08 3.66 -9.26
CA MET A 64 26.95 3.02 -10.26
C MET A 64 27.66 4.05 -11.16
N LEU A 65 26.98 5.12 -11.56
CA LEU A 65 27.59 6.21 -12.32
C LEU A 65 28.68 6.94 -11.51
N LYS A 66 28.42 7.20 -10.22
CA LYS A 66 29.41 7.80 -9.31
C LYS A 66 30.63 6.90 -9.13
N GLU A 67 30.43 5.59 -9.00
CA GLU A 67 31.50 4.60 -8.90
C GLU A 67 32.32 4.52 -10.20
N THR A 68 31.65 4.49 -11.34
CA THR A 68 32.33 4.51 -12.65
C THR A 68 33.19 5.75 -12.83
N SER A 69 32.65 6.93 -12.49
CA SER A 69 33.41 8.19 -12.52
C SER A 69 34.62 8.18 -11.58
N LEU A 70 34.47 7.59 -10.39
CA LEU A 70 35.55 7.45 -9.43
C LEU A 70 36.66 6.53 -9.96
N LEU A 71 36.30 5.36 -10.48
CA LEU A 71 37.25 4.40 -11.06
C LEU A 71 38.00 4.98 -12.25
N ASN A 72 37.31 5.69 -13.14
CA ASN A 72 37.93 6.40 -14.27
C ASN A 72 38.93 7.45 -13.78
N SER A 73 38.56 8.22 -12.75
CA SER A 73 39.45 9.22 -12.15
C SER A 73 40.71 8.59 -11.55
N ILE A 74 40.56 7.51 -10.78
CA ILE A 74 41.67 6.75 -10.21
C ILE A 74 42.57 6.21 -11.33
N SER A 75 41.99 5.60 -12.36
CA SER A 75 42.74 5.03 -13.48
C SER A 75 43.56 6.09 -14.21
N SER A 76 42.98 7.26 -14.49
CA SER A 76 43.66 8.36 -15.16
C SER A 76 44.85 8.92 -14.37
N GLN A 77 44.72 9.00 -13.04
CA GLN A 77 45.75 9.58 -12.16
C GLN A 77 46.84 8.56 -11.80
N PHE A 78 46.58 7.26 -11.95
CA PHE A 78 47.45 6.20 -11.46
C PHE A 78 48.83 6.20 -12.12
N GLN A 79 48.88 6.31 -13.45
CA GLN A 79 50.12 6.25 -14.23
C GLN A 79 51.07 7.40 -13.87
N ASP A 80 50.55 8.62 -13.71
CA ASP A 80 51.38 9.77 -13.35
C ASP A 80 51.82 9.74 -11.89
N ALA A 81 50.94 9.28 -10.99
CA ALA A 81 51.22 9.23 -9.57
C ALA A 81 52.29 8.19 -9.21
N ILE A 82 52.35 7.05 -9.90
CA ILE A 82 53.27 5.96 -9.53
C ILE A 82 54.75 6.27 -9.82
N ILE A 83 55.01 7.16 -10.78
CA ILE A 83 56.35 7.52 -11.27
C ILE A 83 57.23 8.09 -10.14
N SER A 84 56.66 8.84 -9.20
CA SER A 84 57.40 9.52 -8.13
C SER A 84 56.97 9.07 -6.74
N THR A 85 57.90 9.07 -5.77
CA THR A 85 57.59 8.76 -4.37
C THR A 85 56.54 9.72 -3.79
N ALA A 86 56.61 11.01 -4.14
CA ALA A 86 55.62 12.00 -3.71
C ALA A 86 54.24 11.76 -4.33
N GLY A 87 54.18 11.36 -5.61
CA GLY A 87 52.93 10.97 -6.29
C GLY A 87 52.29 9.73 -5.66
N ARG A 88 53.09 8.70 -5.34
CA ARG A 88 52.63 7.50 -4.64
C ARG A 88 52.01 7.83 -3.29
N MET A 89 52.64 8.72 -2.53
CA MET A 89 52.13 9.13 -1.22
C MET A 89 50.81 9.91 -1.32
N LYS A 90 50.67 10.79 -2.32
CA LYS A 90 49.41 11.50 -2.60
C LYS A 90 48.29 10.54 -3.03
N LEU A 91 48.60 9.53 -3.83
CA LEU A 91 47.63 8.51 -4.25
C LEU A 91 47.11 7.71 -3.04
N ILE A 92 48.00 7.31 -2.13
CA ILE A 92 47.64 6.62 -0.88
C ILE A 92 46.71 7.49 -0.03
N ASP A 93 47.05 8.76 0.20
CA ASP A 93 46.20 9.69 0.96
C ASP A 93 44.82 9.91 0.30
N SER A 94 44.78 10.00 -1.03
CA SER A 94 43.52 10.08 -1.78
C SER A 94 42.65 8.83 -1.60
N MET A 95 43.24 7.64 -1.73
CA MET A 95 42.54 6.36 -1.51
C MET A 95 42.03 6.23 -0.08
N GLU A 96 42.81 6.64 0.91
CA GLU A 96 42.40 6.62 2.32
C GLU A 96 41.21 7.57 2.57
N LYS A 97 41.23 8.77 1.98
CA LYS A 97 40.11 9.72 2.03
C LYS A 97 38.85 9.15 1.37
N ILE A 98 38.98 8.51 0.21
CA ILE A 98 37.87 7.85 -0.50
C ILE A 98 37.27 6.75 0.39
N ALA A 99 38.11 5.87 0.94
CA ALA A 99 37.67 4.78 1.81
C ALA A 99 36.92 5.31 3.05
N LYS A 100 37.49 6.30 3.74
CA LYS A 100 36.84 6.95 4.90
C LYS A 100 35.51 7.60 4.52
N GLY A 101 35.46 8.33 3.39
CA GLY A 101 34.22 8.96 2.91
C GLY A 101 33.14 7.94 2.55
N SER A 102 33.50 6.81 1.95
CA SER A 102 32.58 5.71 1.66
C SER A 102 32.06 5.05 2.93
N GLN A 103 32.94 4.81 3.92
CA GLN A 103 32.56 4.25 5.21
C GLN A 103 31.56 5.15 5.96
N GLN A 104 31.80 6.45 6.00
CA GLN A 104 30.89 7.42 6.63
C GLN A 104 29.51 7.45 5.95
N LYS A 105 29.46 7.38 4.62
CA LYS A 105 28.19 7.31 3.88
C LYS A 105 27.43 6.02 4.22
N LEU A 106 28.12 4.88 4.25
CA LEU A 106 27.54 3.59 4.60
C LEU A 106 26.92 3.63 6.01
N GLU A 107 27.66 4.14 7.00
CA GLU A 107 27.17 4.28 8.37
C GLU A 107 25.92 5.15 8.45
N LYS A 108 25.89 6.29 7.73
CA LYS A 108 24.72 7.17 7.69
C LYS A 108 23.49 6.45 7.12
N VAL A 109 23.65 5.69 6.03
CA VAL A 109 22.57 4.89 5.43
C VAL A 109 22.10 3.81 6.40
N GLN A 110 23.01 3.10 7.07
CA GLN A 110 22.67 2.08 8.05
C GLN A 110 21.91 2.63 9.26
N VAL A 111 22.26 3.83 9.74
CA VAL A 111 21.53 4.52 10.81
C VAL A 111 20.10 4.84 10.34
N GLY A 112 19.94 5.41 9.14
CA GLY A 112 18.63 5.69 8.56
C GLY A 112 17.78 4.43 8.39
N LEU A 113 18.38 3.34 7.89
CA LEU A 113 17.71 2.05 7.73
C LEU A 113 17.17 1.51 9.06
N ARG A 114 17.98 1.57 10.13
CA ARG A 114 17.54 1.13 11.47
C ARG A 114 16.41 1.99 12.03
N ALA A 115 16.42 3.30 11.76
CA ALA A 115 15.35 4.20 12.18
C ALA A 115 14.03 3.85 11.46
N GLU A 116 14.09 3.63 10.15
CA GLU A 116 12.92 3.26 9.35
C GLU A 116 12.36 1.87 9.73
N GLN A 117 13.24 0.90 10.00
CA GLN A 117 12.86 -0.43 10.48
C GLN A 117 12.06 -0.34 11.78
N LYS A 118 12.52 0.45 12.75
CA LYS A 118 11.79 0.67 14.01
C LYS A 118 10.40 1.27 13.77
N THR A 119 10.30 2.26 12.88
CA THR A 119 9.01 2.85 12.51
C THR A 119 8.08 1.81 11.87
N CYS A 120 8.61 0.99 10.97
CA CYS A 120 7.85 -0.10 10.33
C CYS A 120 7.34 -1.12 11.36
N ASP A 121 8.17 -1.52 12.31
CA ASP A 121 7.79 -2.48 13.35
C ASP A 121 6.68 -1.92 14.25
N VAL A 122 6.77 -0.64 14.66
CA VAL A 122 5.70 0.03 15.43
C VAL A 122 4.38 0.05 14.67
N ILE A 123 4.41 0.36 13.37
CA ILE A 123 3.20 0.37 12.54
C ILE A 123 2.65 -1.05 12.38
N ARG A 124 3.51 -2.06 12.22
CA ARG A 124 3.12 -3.47 12.08
C ARG A 124 2.45 -3.98 13.36
N GLU A 125 2.98 -3.64 14.53
CA GLU A 125 2.37 -3.96 15.82
C GLU A 125 1.01 -3.30 16.00
N ARG A 126 0.88 -1.99 15.71
CA ARG A 126 -0.41 -1.29 15.74
C ARG A 126 -1.44 -1.91 14.82
N HIS A 127 -1.03 -2.27 13.60
CA HIS A 127 -1.90 -2.94 12.65
C HIS A 127 -2.33 -4.32 13.17
N ALA A 128 -1.41 -5.12 13.72
CA ALA A 128 -1.74 -6.43 14.29
C ALA A 128 -2.75 -6.32 15.44
N ALA A 129 -2.58 -5.33 16.33
CA ALA A 129 -3.53 -5.05 17.40
C ALA A 129 -4.91 -4.65 16.88
N ALA A 130 -4.98 -3.76 15.89
CA ALA A 130 -6.24 -3.36 15.26
C ALA A 130 -6.98 -4.54 14.61
N ILE A 131 -6.25 -5.44 13.94
CA ILE A 131 -6.83 -6.66 13.36
C ILE A 131 -7.37 -7.60 14.44
N ALA A 132 -6.66 -7.75 15.56
CA ALA A 132 -7.13 -8.55 16.69
C ALA A 132 -8.43 -8.00 17.28
N GLU A 133 -8.51 -6.68 17.47
CA GLU A 133 -9.74 -6.01 17.93
C GLU A 133 -10.89 -6.14 16.94
N GLN A 134 -10.64 -5.97 15.64
CA GLN A 134 -11.65 -6.18 14.61
C GLN A 134 -12.22 -7.61 14.66
N ARG A 135 -11.36 -8.63 14.80
CA ARG A 135 -11.78 -10.03 14.93
C ARG A 135 -12.62 -10.24 16.18
N ARG A 136 -12.24 -9.61 17.31
CA ARG A 136 -12.99 -9.66 18.57
C ARG A 136 -14.39 -9.07 18.39
N CYS A 137 -14.49 -7.87 17.82
CA CYS A 137 -15.77 -7.21 17.53
C CYS A 137 -16.66 -8.04 16.61
N HIS A 138 -16.10 -8.63 15.56
CA HIS A 138 -16.84 -9.51 14.65
C HIS A 138 -17.42 -10.73 15.37
N SER A 139 -16.62 -11.41 16.21
CA SER A 139 -17.08 -12.55 17.01
C SER A 139 -18.21 -12.16 17.97
N LEU A 140 -18.11 -10.99 18.63
CA LEU A 140 -19.15 -10.47 19.51
C LEU A 140 -20.45 -10.16 18.76
N LEU A 141 -20.35 -9.53 17.58
CA LEU A 141 -21.51 -9.25 16.73
C LEU A 141 -22.22 -10.53 16.29
N LYS A 142 -21.46 -11.56 15.91
CA LYS A 142 -22.01 -12.86 15.53
C LYS A 142 -22.75 -13.52 16.71
N ALA A 143 -22.12 -13.54 17.89
CA ALA A 143 -22.76 -14.06 19.10
C ALA A 143 -24.04 -13.29 19.46
N PHE A 144 -24.02 -11.96 19.32
CA PHE A 144 -25.21 -11.12 19.53
C PHE A 144 -26.34 -11.46 18.56
N GLN A 145 -26.04 -11.59 17.26
CA GLN A 145 -27.02 -11.98 16.25
C GLN A 145 -27.66 -13.35 16.55
N GLU A 146 -26.87 -14.32 17.01
CA GLU A 146 -27.37 -15.64 17.42
C GLU A 146 -28.33 -15.53 18.62
N GLN A 147 -28.02 -14.68 19.61
CA GLN A 147 -28.91 -14.45 20.75
C GLN A 147 -30.20 -13.72 20.34
N CYS A 148 -30.13 -12.73 19.44
CA CYS A 148 -31.31 -12.06 18.88
C CYS A 148 -32.24 -13.05 18.18
N ALA A 149 -31.69 -13.89 17.30
CA ALA A 149 -32.45 -14.92 16.60
C ALA A 149 -33.10 -15.92 17.58
N LYS A 150 -32.40 -16.28 18.67
CA LYS A 150 -32.97 -17.13 19.73
C LYS A 150 -34.11 -16.42 20.47
N ASN A 151 -33.96 -15.13 20.78
CA ASN A 151 -34.99 -14.33 21.46
C ASN A 151 -36.27 -14.21 20.61
N GLU A 152 -36.12 -13.93 19.32
CA GLU A 152 -37.24 -13.85 18.38
C GLU A 152 -38.02 -15.17 18.29
N ARG A 153 -37.31 -16.31 18.22
CA ARG A 153 -37.92 -17.64 18.27
C ARG A 153 -38.73 -17.85 19.54
N LEU A 154 -38.16 -17.52 20.71
CA LEU A 154 -38.87 -17.64 21.98
C LEU A 154 -40.11 -16.75 22.06
N ARG A 155 -40.02 -15.49 21.62
CA ARG A 155 -41.18 -14.57 21.56
C ARG A 155 -42.30 -15.08 20.66
N SER A 156 -41.94 -15.68 19.53
CA SER A 156 -42.93 -16.29 18.62
C SER A 156 -43.64 -17.50 19.23
N GLN A 157 -42.98 -18.21 20.15
CA GLN A 157 -43.56 -19.36 20.87
C GLN A 157 -44.40 -18.95 22.07
N SER A 158 -44.10 -17.81 22.70
CA SER A 158 -44.85 -17.28 23.87
C SER A 158 -46.05 -16.41 23.52
N SER A 159 -46.30 -16.14 22.23
CA SER A 159 -47.43 -15.33 21.75
C SER A 159 -48.65 -16.18 21.31
N VAL A 160 -48.81 -17.37 21.92
CA VAL A 160 -49.95 -18.29 21.75
C VAL A 160 -50.63 -18.48 23.10
#